data_AF-A0A951WW49-F1
#
_entry.id   AF-A0A951WW49-F1
#
_cell.length_a   1.000
_cell.length_b   1.000
_cell.length_c   1.000
_cell.angle_alpha   90.00
_cell.angle_beta   90.00
_cell.angle_gamma   90.00
#
_symmetry.space_group_name_H-M   'P 1'
#
loop_
_entity.id
_entity.type
_entity.pdbx_description
1 polymer ?
#
loop_
_entity_poly.entity_id
_entity_poly.type
_entity_poly.pdbx_seq_one_letter_code
_entity_poly.pdbx_strand_id
1 'polypeptide(L)'
;MSAPAADSAISPLVTISAPLEHATLQDTLQGVTATTLATPTPATPTFTPAAEATPTASATPTPAILLSSLLPTPTPAAEPSPTLAPTPDGIARTVRLPILMYHYLSAPPPGADVYRTDLSVPPDRFAEHLDHLLAAGYTTVSLYDLVAYLTRGVPLPEHPVILTFDDGYRDNYTNAFPLLVEREMTATFFVVSDFLDEERPEYLTWDMAREMLAAGMSIESHGRNHFSLEKKDTDYLVWQALGSLETIEFELGTRPRFVSYPAGDYDQNTIAVFHSAGYWGGVTTVQGMAQRMDHLFELERIRVRNTTSADELLRLMSLDW
;
A
#
# COMPACT_ATOMS: atom_id res chain seq x y z
N MET A 1 59.54 -21.91 37.48
CA MET A 1 58.18 -22.45 37.55
C MET A 1 57.38 -21.68 36.50
N SER A 2 57.55 -21.95 35.20
CA SER A 2 56.96 -23.04 34.38
C SER A 2 55.43 -22.95 34.25
N ALA A 3 54.99 -22.73 33.00
CA ALA A 3 53.64 -22.47 32.47
C ALA A 3 52.70 -23.71 32.54
N PRO A 4 51.45 -23.74 31.99
CA PRO A 4 51.08 -23.42 30.58
C PRO A 4 49.79 -22.55 30.43
N ALA A 5 49.56 -21.71 29.41
CA ALA A 5 49.50 -21.90 27.96
C ALA A 5 48.38 -22.85 27.50
N ALA A 6 47.27 -22.28 27.01
CA ALA A 6 46.26 -22.98 26.22
C ALA A 6 46.21 -22.33 24.83
N ASP A 7 46.54 -23.18 23.86
CA ASP A 7 46.60 -22.99 22.42
C ASP A 7 45.29 -23.54 21.82
N SER A 8 44.74 -22.89 20.79
CA SER A 8 44.03 -23.59 19.70
C SER A 8 43.66 -22.64 18.56
N ALA A 9 44.57 -22.60 17.58
CA ALA A 9 44.32 -22.81 16.15
C ALA A 9 43.21 -22.00 15.43
N ILE A 10 43.72 -21.05 14.63
CA ILE A 10 43.11 -20.49 13.43
C ILE A 10 43.06 -21.57 12.34
N SER A 11 41.92 -21.74 11.66
CA SER A 11 41.83 -22.46 10.37
C SER A 11 41.46 -21.50 9.22
N PRO A 12 42.03 -21.70 8.02
CA PRO A 12 42.05 -20.68 6.98
C PRO A 12 40.85 -20.72 6.02
N LEU A 13 40.66 -19.57 5.39
CA LEU A 13 39.89 -19.28 4.19
C LEU A 13 39.94 -20.40 3.13
N VAL A 14 38.79 -20.87 2.68
CA VAL A 14 38.65 -21.64 1.44
C VAL A 14 37.93 -20.75 0.43
N THR A 15 38.72 -20.19 -0.49
CA THR A 15 38.24 -19.52 -1.70
C THR A 15 37.88 -20.59 -2.72
N ILE A 16 36.59 -20.72 -3.07
CA ILE A 16 36.16 -21.52 -4.23
C ILE A 16 35.82 -20.55 -5.36
N SER A 17 36.80 -20.31 -6.23
CA SER A 17 36.57 -19.82 -7.59
C SER A 17 36.34 -21.03 -8.49
N ALA A 18 35.16 -21.09 -9.11
CA ALA A 18 34.89 -22.01 -10.22
C ALA A 18 34.41 -21.17 -11.43
N PRO A 19 34.96 -21.37 -12.65
CA PRO A 19 34.54 -20.65 -13.84
C PRO A 19 33.25 -21.27 -14.43
N LEU A 20 32.30 -20.42 -14.84
CA LEU A 20 31.22 -20.83 -15.74
C LEU A 20 31.74 -20.87 -17.17
N GLU A 21 31.86 -22.08 -17.74
CA GLU A 21 32.04 -22.26 -19.18
C GLU A 21 30.69 -22.30 -19.91
N HIS A 22 30.65 -21.59 -21.04
CA HIS A 22 29.56 -21.58 -22.00
C HIS A 22 29.43 -22.92 -22.72
N ALA A 23 28.26 -23.56 -22.64
CA ALA A 23 27.90 -24.69 -23.50
C ALA A 23 26.89 -24.24 -24.56
N THR A 24 27.37 -24.02 -25.78
CA THR A 24 26.58 -23.90 -27.01
C THR A 24 26.04 -25.28 -27.41
N LEU A 25 24.72 -25.42 -27.52
CA LEU A 25 24.07 -26.59 -28.13
C LEU A 25 23.85 -26.32 -29.62
N GLN A 26 24.62 -27.00 -30.46
CA GLN A 26 24.29 -27.25 -31.86
C GLN A 26 24.04 -28.75 -32.07
N ASP A 27 22.87 -28.99 -32.66
CA ASP A 27 22.58 -29.93 -33.73
C ASP A 27 22.48 -31.43 -33.41
N THR A 28 21.24 -31.95 -33.48
CA THR A 28 20.97 -33.15 -34.28
C THR A 28 19.48 -33.20 -34.61
N LEU A 29 19.13 -33.13 -35.89
CA LEU A 29 18.19 -34.05 -36.58
C LEU A 29 18.03 -33.61 -38.05
N GLN A 30 18.77 -34.26 -38.93
CA GLN A 30 18.52 -34.24 -40.36
C GLN A 30 17.38 -35.18 -40.73
N GLY A 31 16.54 -34.72 -41.67
CA GLY A 31 16.11 -35.54 -42.80
C GLY A 31 14.70 -36.08 -42.75
N VAL A 32 13.73 -35.32 -43.26
CA VAL A 32 12.63 -35.89 -44.05
C VAL A 32 12.33 -34.97 -45.24
N THR A 33 12.40 -35.59 -46.42
CA THR A 33 12.20 -35.05 -47.75
C THR A 33 10.77 -34.59 -48.02
N ALA A 34 10.64 -33.49 -48.76
CA ALA A 34 9.38 -33.00 -49.33
C ALA A 34 8.78 -34.00 -50.34
N THR A 35 7.46 -34.18 -50.31
CA THR A 35 6.67 -34.74 -51.42
C THR A 35 5.44 -33.87 -51.60
N THR A 36 5.31 -33.30 -52.80
CA THR A 36 4.18 -32.52 -53.31
C THR A 36 3.14 -33.42 -53.99
N LEU A 37 1.95 -32.83 -54.23
CA LEU A 37 0.74 -33.31 -54.96
C LEU A 37 -0.34 -33.99 -54.08
N ALA A 38 -1.64 -33.70 -54.18
CA ALA A 38 -2.44 -32.91 -55.11
C ALA A 38 -3.73 -32.38 -54.45
N THR A 39 -4.27 -31.31 -55.02
CA THR A 39 -5.52 -30.60 -54.67
C THR A 39 -6.78 -31.35 -55.12
N PRO A 40 -7.89 -31.36 -54.35
CA PRO A 40 -9.20 -31.67 -54.90
C PRO A 40 -10.01 -30.41 -55.27
N THR A 41 -10.68 -30.53 -56.41
CA THR A 41 -11.52 -29.57 -57.16
C THR A 41 -12.77 -29.08 -56.38
N PRO A 42 -13.24 -27.83 -56.58
CA PRO A 42 -14.46 -27.33 -55.97
C PRO A 42 -15.72 -27.76 -56.76
N ALA A 43 -16.79 -28.14 -56.04
CA ALA A 43 -18.10 -28.40 -56.63
C ALA A 43 -18.98 -27.14 -56.58
N THR A 44 -19.50 -26.75 -57.75
CA THR A 44 -20.45 -25.65 -57.95
C THR A 44 -21.89 -26.14 -57.77
N PRO A 45 -22.74 -25.50 -56.96
CA PRO A 45 -24.18 -25.71 -57.07
C PRO A 45 -24.81 -24.75 -58.10
N THR A 46 -25.55 -25.33 -59.03
CA THR A 46 -26.42 -24.65 -60.00
C THR A 46 -27.82 -24.51 -59.37
N PHE A 47 -28.41 -23.31 -59.42
CA PHE A 47 -29.84 -23.12 -59.15
C PHE A 47 -30.50 -22.34 -60.29
N THR A 48 -31.54 -22.95 -60.85
CA THR A 48 -32.43 -22.46 -61.92
C THR A 48 -33.57 -21.61 -61.32
N PRO A 49 -34.12 -20.60 -62.03
CA PRO A 49 -34.97 -19.59 -61.40
C PRO A 49 -36.48 -19.85 -61.50
N ALA A 50 -37.19 -19.02 -60.70
CA ALA A 50 -38.54 -18.47 -60.88
C ALA A 50 -39.76 -19.24 -60.34
N ALA A 51 -40.49 -18.58 -59.42
CA ALA A 51 -41.85 -18.10 -59.70
C ALA A 51 -42.24 -17.01 -58.69
N GLU A 52 -42.81 -15.94 -59.22
CA GLU A 52 -43.31 -14.73 -58.55
C GLU A 52 -44.79 -14.92 -58.16
N ALA A 53 -45.19 -14.41 -56.98
CA ALA A 53 -46.58 -14.09 -56.65
C ALA A 53 -46.68 -13.01 -55.54
N THR A 54 -46.94 -11.77 -55.99
CA THR A 54 -48.02 -10.81 -55.58
C THR A 54 -48.23 -10.42 -54.09
N PRO A 55 -48.56 -9.14 -53.79
CA PRO A 55 -48.19 -8.47 -52.54
C PRO A 55 -49.28 -8.51 -51.46
N THR A 56 -48.90 -8.29 -50.19
CA THR A 56 -49.84 -8.02 -49.10
C THR A 56 -49.33 -6.91 -48.17
N ALA A 57 -50.18 -5.88 -48.05
CA ALA A 57 -50.35 -4.85 -47.02
C ALA A 57 -49.12 -4.29 -46.25
N SER A 58 -48.90 -2.99 -46.45
CA SER A 58 -48.09 -2.10 -45.60
C SER A 58 -48.69 -1.99 -44.20
N ALA A 59 -47.88 -2.25 -43.16
CA ALA A 59 -48.15 -1.87 -41.79
C ALA A 59 -47.15 -0.76 -41.40
N THR A 60 -47.69 0.40 -41.03
CA THR A 60 -46.94 1.54 -40.49
C THR A 60 -46.20 1.15 -39.21
N PRO A 61 -44.90 1.46 -39.05
CA PRO A 61 -44.21 1.19 -37.79
C PRO A 61 -44.72 2.12 -36.69
N THR A 62 -45.12 1.53 -35.57
CA THR A 62 -45.39 2.25 -34.32
C THR A 62 -44.06 2.78 -33.77
N PRO A 63 -43.96 4.04 -33.32
CA PRO A 63 -42.71 4.54 -32.76
C PRO A 63 -42.39 3.79 -31.46
N ALA A 64 -41.25 3.11 -31.43
CA ALA A 64 -40.72 2.54 -30.20
C ALA A 64 -40.25 3.69 -29.30
N ILE A 65 -40.94 3.90 -28.18
CA ILE A 65 -40.43 4.74 -27.10
C ILE A 65 -39.27 3.97 -26.47
N LEU A 66 -38.05 4.45 -26.66
CA LEU A 66 -36.87 3.88 -26.01
C LEU A 66 -36.96 4.19 -24.51
N LEU A 67 -36.89 3.16 -23.67
CA LEU A 67 -36.87 3.27 -22.21
C LEU A 67 -35.74 4.19 -21.69
N SER A 68 -34.72 4.44 -22.52
CA SER A 68 -33.62 5.37 -22.24
C SER A 68 -34.05 6.82 -22.06
N SER A 69 -35.24 7.23 -22.55
CA SER A 69 -35.75 8.58 -22.37
C SER A 69 -36.47 8.81 -21.02
N LEU A 70 -36.55 7.78 -20.17
CA LEU A 70 -37.18 7.85 -18.84
C LEU A 70 -36.15 7.86 -17.70
N LEU A 71 -34.86 7.75 -18.00
CA LEU A 71 -33.81 7.87 -16.99
C LEU A 71 -33.47 9.36 -16.77
N PRO A 72 -33.41 9.83 -15.51
CA PRO A 72 -32.90 11.16 -15.23
C PRO A 72 -31.45 11.26 -15.75
N THR A 73 -31.14 12.37 -16.43
CA THR A 73 -29.77 12.68 -16.85
C THR A 73 -28.88 12.67 -15.61
N PRO A 74 -27.77 11.90 -15.56
CA PRO A 74 -26.84 11.99 -14.44
C PRO A 74 -26.38 13.45 -14.33
N THR A 75 -26.64 14.05 -13.17
CA THR A 75 -26.08 15.37 -12.85
C THR A 75 -24.56 15.21 -12.88
N PRO A 76 -23.81 16.09 -13.57
CA PRO A 76 -22.35 16.05 -13.50
C PRO A 76 -21.93 16.03 -12.04
N ALA A 77 -21.23 14.98 -11.62
CA ALA A 77 -20.58 14.97 -10.31
C ALA A 77 -19.68 16.21 -10.26
N ALA A 78 -19.80 17.01 -9.19
CA ALA A 78 -18.93 18.16 -9.01
C ALA A 78 -17.48 17.69 -9.11
N GLU A 79 -16.67 18.37 -9.93
CA GLU A 79 -15.23 18.11 -9.98
C GLU A 79 -14.67 18.22 -8.55
N PRO A 80 -13.92 17.22 -8.06
CA PRO A 80 -13.37 17.27 -6.72
C PRO A 80 -12.45 18.48 -6.62
N SER A 81 -12.85 19.46 -5.82
CA SER A 81 -11.96 20.58 -5.48
C SER A 81 -10.78 20.02 -4.68
N PRO A 82 -9.53 20.40 -5.01
CA PRO A 82 -8.38 19.88 -4.28
C PRO A 82 -8.47 20.31 -2.82
N THR A 83 -8.59 19.35 -1.90
CA THR A 83 -8.44 19.62 -0.46
C THR A 83 -7.00 20.03 -0.18
N LEU A 84 -6.72 21.32 -0.14
CA LEU A 84 -5.39 21.82 0.21
C LEU A 84 -5.03 21.44 1.65
N ALA A 85 -3.73 21.40 1.96
CA ALA A 85 -3.26 21.29 3.32
C ALA A 85 -3.96 22.36 4.18
N PRO A 86 -4.40 22.03 5.41
CA PRO A 86 -5.03 23.01 6.27
C PRO A 86 -4.07 24.18 6.49
N THR A 87 -4.52 25.39 6.17
CA THR A 87 -3.71 26.60 6.37
C THR A 87 -3.46 26.79 7.87
N PRO A 88 -2.19 26.82 8.33
CA PRO A 88 -1.88 27.03 9.74
C PRO A 88 -2.41 28.38 10.23
N ASP A 89 -2.89 28.42 11.47
CA ASP A 89 -3.38 29.65 12.12
C ASP A 89 -2.26 30.57 12.67
N GLY A 90 -1.01 30.23 12.39
CA GLY A 90 0.18 30.97 12.80
C GLY A 90 0.69 30.63 14.21
N ILE A 91 0.05 29.73 14.93
CA ILE A 91 0.49 29.29 16.26
C ILE A 91 1.26 27.98 16.14
N ALA A 92 2.55 28.00 16.47
CA ALA A 92 3.35 26.80 16.55
C ALA A 92 2.87 25.89 17.69
N ARG A 93 2.59 24.63 17.37
CA ARG A 93 2.14 23.61 18.32
C ARG A 93 3.02 22.38 18.29
N THR A 94 3.07 21.73 19.45
CA THR A 94 3.69 20.42 19.67
C THR A 94 2.72 19.58 20.52
N VAL A 95 2.72 18.27 20.31
CA VAL A 95 1.97 17.32 21.11
C VAL A 95 2.77 16.05 21.31
N ARG A 96 2.63 15.43 22.49
CA ARG A 96 3.05 14.04 22.70
C ARG A 96 1.91 13.12 22.27
N LEU A 97 2.03 12.55 21.08
CA LEU A 97 1.03 11.66 20.50
C LEU A 97 1.73 10.42 19.92
N PRO A 98 1.52 9.22 20.49
CA PRO A 98 2.11 7.98 20.00
C PRO A 98 1.52 7.59 18.64
N ILE A 99 2.40 7.44 17.66
CA ILE A 99 2.07 6.85 16.35
C ILE A 99 2.70 5.45 16.32
N LEU A 100 1.88 4.41 16.43
CA LEU A 100 2.35 3.03 16.44
C LEU A 100 2.57 2.53 15.01
N MET A 101 3.74 1.94 14.76
CA MET A 101 4.15 1.42 13.45
C MET A 101 4.15 -0.11 13.44
N TYR A 102 3.18 -0.69 12.76
CA TYR A 102 3.04 -2.11 12.45
C TYR A 102 3.38 -2.40 10.99
N HIS A 103 3.64 -3.66 10.64
CA HIS A 103 3.85 -4.11 9.27
C HIS A 103 3.04 -5.39 9.03
N TYR A 104 3.62 -6.56 9.34
CA TYR A 104 2.95 -7.86 9.15
C TYR A 104 2.10 -8.22 10.35
N LEU A 105 0.85 -8.62 10.11
CA LEU A 105 -0.08 -9.09 11.13
C LEU A 105 -0.28 -10.60 11.03
N SER A 106 0.84 -11.34 11.01
CA SER A 106 0.90 -12.79 10.89
C SER A 106 2.07 -13.33 11.69
N ALA A 107 2.02 -14.62 12.06
CA ALA A 107 3.20 -15.29 12.57
C ALA A 107 4.27 -15.36 11.46
N PRO A 108 5.56 -15.13 11.77
CA PRO A 108 6.60 -15.23 10.76
C PRO A 108 6.68 -16.69 10.26
N PRO A 109 6.79 -16.91 8.94
CA PRO A 109 6.90 -18.26 8.38
C PRO A 109 8.24 -18.92 8.78
N PRO A 110 8.33 -20.27 8.75
CA PRO A 110 9.60 -20.96 8.96
C PRO A 110 10.68 -20.46 7.99
N GLY A 111 11.85 -20.11 8.52
CA GLY A 111 12.96 -19.58 7.73
C GLY A 111 12.86 -18.09 7.38
N ALA A 112 11.89 -17.36 7.95
CA ALA A 112 11.84 -15.90 7.88
C ALA A 112 13.18 -15.27 8.26
N ASP A 113 13.58 -14.24 7.51
CA ASP A 113 14.75 -13.45 7.86
C ASP A 113 14.51 -12.61 9.14
N VAL A 114 15.55 -11.89 9.56
CA VAL A 114 15.47 -11.07 10.78
C VAL A 114 14.42 -9.96 10.68
N TYR A 115 14.19 -9.40 9.48
CA TYR A 115 13.25 -8.31 9.28
C TYR A 115 11.82 -8.81 9.29
N ARG A 116 11.51 -9.86 8.50
CA ARG A 116 10.21 -10.53 8.55
C ARG A 116 9.93 -10.99 9.98
N THR A 117 10.91 -11.51 10.70
CA THR A 117 10.71 -11.93 12.10
C THR A 117 10.45 -10.76 13.04
N ASP A 118 11.23 -9.68 13.00
CA ASP A 118 11.12 -8.54 13.92
C ASP A 118 9.85 -7.72 13.66
N LEU A 119 9.39 -7.65 12.41
CA LEU A 119 8.23 -6.84 11.97
C LEU A 119 6.90 -7.60 11.97
N SER A 120 6.88 -8.84 12.46
CA SER A 120 5.69 -9.69 12.51
C SER A 120 5.02 -9.65 13.88
N VAL A 121 3.76 -9.24 13.93
CA VAL A 121 2.93 -9.33 15.14
C VAL A 121 1.82 -10.36 14.89
N PRO A 122 1.77 -11.48 15.62
CA PRO A 122 0.68 -12.44 15.49
C PRO A 122 -0.69 -11.81 15.83
N PRO A 123 -1.80 -12.24 15.18
CA PRO A 123 -3.12 -11.65 15.37
C PRO A 123 -3.58 -11.60 16.83
N ASP A 124 -3.36 -12.67 17.61
CA ASP A 124 -3.75 -12.71 19.03
C ASP A 124 -3.03 -11.64 19.86
N ARG A 125 -1.74 -11.40 19.56
CA ARG A 125 -0.95 -10.36 20.23
C ARG A 125 -1.43 -8.96 19.84
N PHE A 126 -1.80 -8.77 18.58
CA PHE A 126 -2.38 -7.51 18.14
C PHE A 126 -3.74 -7.27 18.80
N ALA A 127 -4.59 -8.30 18.94
CA ALA A 127 -5.83 -8.20 19.70
C ALA A 127 -5.57 -7.78 21.16
N GLU A 128 -4.57 -8.39 21.83
CA GLU A 128 -4.14 -7.98 23.17
C GLU A 128 -3.69 -6.51 23.21
N HIS A 129 -2.95 -6.03 22.19
CA HIS A 129 -2.56 -4.62 22.09
C HIS A 129 -3.77 -3.69 22.05
N LEU A 130 -4.75 -3.98 21.20
CA LEU A 130 -5.96 -3.18 21.07
C LEU A 130 -6.78 -3.17 22.38
N ASP A 131 -6.94 -4.33 23.01
CA ASP A 131 -7.69 -4.47 24.26
C ASP A 131 -7.03 -3.68 25.40
N HIS A 132 -5.69 -3.68 25.48
CA HIS A 132 -4.96 -2.92 26.50
C HIS A 132 -5.00 -1.41 26.25
N LEU A 133 -4.94 -0.98 24.99
CA LEU A 133 -5.13 0.43 24.63
C LEU A 133 -6.51 0.92 25.09
N LEU A 134 -7.57 0.17 24.76
CA LEU A 134 -8.93 0.51 25.19
C LEU A 134 -9.07 0.50 26.72
N ALA A 135 -8.53 -0.52 27.40
CA ALA A 135 -8.58 -0.62 28.85
C ALA A 135 -7.82 0.52 29.55
N ALA A 136 -6.74 1.03 28.93
CA ALA A 136 -6.01 2.21 29.39
C ALA A 136 -6.65 3.54 28.98
N GLY A 137 -7.80 3.52 28.29
CA GLY A 137 -8.57 4.68 27.89
C GLY A 137 -8.05 5.39 26.64
N TYR A 138 -7.22 4.75 25.83
CA TYR A 138 -6.76 5.32 24.57
C TYR A 138 -7.88 5.36 23.53
N THR A 139 -7.93 6.47 22.78
CA THR A 139 -8.84 6.65 21.64
C THR A 139 -8.04 6.73 20.35
N THR A 140 -8.37 5.93 19.34
CA THR A 140 -7.73 6.05 18.03
C THR A 140 -8.15 7.33 17.34
N VAL A 141 -7.17 8.07 16.82
CA VAL A 141 -7.38 9.24 15.95
C VAL A 141 -6.64 9.04 14.64
N SER A 142 -6.93 9.86 13.64
CA SER A 142 -6.27 9.83 12.34
C SER A 142 -5.06 10.78 12.27
N LEU A 143 -4.19 10.61 11.27
CA LEU A 143 -3.16 11.61 10.95
C LEU A 143 -3.78 12.96 10.55
N TYR A 144 -4.99 12.96 9.99
CA TYR A 144 -5.74 14.17 9.67
C TYR A 144 -6.10 14.96 10.93
N ASP A 145 -6.50 14.28 12.00
CA ASP A 145 -6.79 14.90 13.30
C ASP A 145 -5.53 15.50 13.92
N LEU A 146 -4.40 14.79 13.85
CA LEU A 146 -3.10 15.30 14.31
C LEU A 146 -2.70 16.58 13.55
N VAL A 147 -2.79 16.59 12.22
CA VAL A 147 -2.48 17.78 11.43
C VAL A 147 -3.47 18.91 11.76
N ALA A 148 -4.76 18.62 11.91
CA ALA A 148 -5.75 19.63 12.29
C ALA A 148 -5.49 20.24 13.67
N TYR A 149 -5.05 19.43 14.64
CA TYR A 149 -4.59 19.91 15.95
C TYR A 149 -3.35 20.80 15.81
N LEU A 150 -2.29 20.31 15.14
CA LEU A 150 -1.03 21.02 15.05
C LEU A 150 -1.17 22.36 14.30
N THR A 151 -1.98 22.38 13.24
CA THR A 151 -2.12 23.56 12.36
C THR A 151 -3.21 24.54 12.81
N ARG A 152 -4.30 24.07 13.41
CA ARG A 152 -5.50 24.89 13.73
C ARG A 152 -5.98 24.78 15.17
N GLY A 153 -5.34 23.96 16.01
CA GLY A 153 -5.74 23.76 17.40
C GLY A 153 -7.09 23.05 17.56
N VAL A 154 -7.52 22.26 16.57
CA VAL A 154 -8.71 21.39 16.72
C VAL A 154 -8.45 20.40 17.86
N PRO A 155 -9.26 20.36 18.92
CA PRO A 155 -8.98 19.50 20.08
C PRO A 155 -8.92 18.01 19.72
N LEU A 156 -7.96 17.30 20.33
CA LEU A 156 -7.88 15.84 20.32
C LEU A 156 -8.64 15.27 21.52
N PRO A 157 -9.13 14.02 21.45
CA PRO A 157 -9.68 13.33 22.62
C PRO A 157 -8.61 13.12 23.70
N GLU A 158 -9.05 12.71 24.89
CA GLU A 158 -8.12 12.24 25.93
C GLU A 158 -7.41 10.96 25.46
N HIS A 159 -6.12 10.85 25.80
CA HIS A 159 -5.24 9.73 25.42
C HIS A 159 -5.34 9.33 23.92
N PRO A 160 -5.03 10.23 22.98
CA PRO A 160 -5.07 9.89 21.57
C PRO A 160 -3.92 8.94 21.21
N VAL A 161 -4.18 7.99 20.31
CA VAL A 161 -3.17 7.11 19.68
C VAL A 161 -3.45 7.00 18.18
N ILE A 162 -2.41 6.94 17.36
CA ILE A 162 -2.53 6.67 15.93
C ILE A 162 -1.96 5.29 15.64
N LEU A 163 -2.69 4.47 14.91
CA LEU A 163 -2.24 3.15 14.44
C LEU A 163 -1.87 3.27 12.96
N THR A 164 -0.64 2.89 12.62
CA THR A 164 -0.15 2.86 11.24
C THR A 164 0.37 1.49 10.85
N PHE A 165 0.11 1.09 9.61
CA PHE A 165 0.56 -0.15 9.00
C PHE A 165 1.29 0.18 7.72
N ASP A 166 2.55 -0.22 7.60
CA ASP A 166 3.34 -0.01 6.39
C ASP A 166 3.17 -1.18 5.39
N ASP A 167 3.60 -0.96 4.15
CA ASP A 167 3.67 -1.92 3.03
C ASP A 167 2.35 -2.36 2.38
N GLY A 168 1.24 -2.40 3.11
CA GLY A 168 -0.05 -2.85 2.59
C GLY A 168 -0.11 -4.37 2.37
N TYR A 169 0.40 -5.15 3.33
CA TYR A 169 0.33 -6.60 3.30
C TYR A 169 -1.12 -7.11 3.36
N ARG A 170 -1.39 -8.25 2.72
CA ARG A 170 -2.73 -8.86 2.73
C ARG A 170 -3.22 -9.18 4.13
N ASP A 171 -2.31 -9.55 5.04
CA ASP A 171 -2.65 -9.85 6.42
C ASP A 171 -3.16 -8.63 7.21
N ASN A 172 -2.92 -7.41 6.71
CA ASN A 172 -3.53 -6.19 7.24
C ASN A 172 -5.05 -6.21 7.05
N TYR A 173 -5.54 -6.73 5.92
CA TYR A 173 -6.97 -6.92 5.67
C TYR A 173 -7.52 -8.18 6.31
N THR A 174 -6.82 -9.32 6.24
CA THR A 174 -7.42 -10.57 6.75
C THR A 174 -7.40 -10.67 8.27
N ASN A 175 -6.43 -10.02 8.94
CA ASN A 175 -6.20 -10.21 10.37
C ASN A 175 -6.35 -8.90 11.16
N ALA A 176 -5.78 -7.78 10.70
CA ALA A 176 -5.84 -6.52 11.46
C ALA A 176 -7.21 -5.84 11.34
N PHE A 177 -7.72 -5.71 10.12
CA PHE A 177 -8.94 -4.97 9.81
C PHE A 177 -10.18 -5.46 10.58
N PRO A 178 -10.49 -6.78 10.67
CA PRO A 178 -11.65 -7.24 11.43
C PRO A 178 -11.55 -6.91 12.93
N LEU A 179 -10.34 -7.01 13.51
CA LEU A 179 -10.10 -6.72 14.92
C LEU A 179 -10.28 -5.22 15.24
N LEU A 180 -9.88 -4.35 14.31
CA LEU A 180 -10.11 -2.90 14.42
C LEU A 180 -11.59 -2.55 14.32
N VAL A 181 -12.31 -3.14 13.35
CA VAL A 181 -13.76 -2.91 13.16
C VAL A 181 -14.55 -3.39 14.38
N GLU A 182 -14.25 -4.57 14.91
CA GLU A 182 -14.91 -5.11 16.12
C GLU A 182 -14.81 -4.16 17.32
N ARG A 183 -13.72 -3.39 17.38
CA ARG A 183 -13.38 -2.47 18.48
C ARG A 183 -13.70 -1.02 18.19
N GLU A 184 -14.33 -0.72 17.05
CA GLU A 184 -14.64 0.65 16.61
C GLU A 184 -13.38 1.56 16.55
N MET A 185 -12.23 0.97 16.21
CA MET A 185 -10.94 1.67 16.10
C MET A 185 -10.64 2.02 14.66
N THR A 186 -10.01 3.18 14.43
CA THR A 186 -9.51 3.60 13.12
C THR A 186 -7.99 3.42 13.02
N ALA A 187 -7.49 3.26 11.80
CA ALA A 187 -6.07 3.12 11.49
C ALA A 187 -5.73 3.67 10.10
N THR A 188 -4.44 3.92 9.88
CA THR A 188 -3.87 4.30 8.58
C THR A 188 -3.04 3.16 8.00
N PHE A 189 -3.30 2.79 6.75
CA PHE A 189 -2.54 1.79 6.00
C PHE A 189 -1.80 2.48 4.85
N PHE A 190 -0.47 2.46 4.89
CA PHE A 190 0.38 2.96 3.82
C PHE A 190 0.62 1.85 2.79
N VAL A 191 0.20 2.07 1.55
CA VAL A 191 0.24 1.06 0.50
C VAL A 191 1.25 1.39 -0.58
N VAL A 192 1.94 0.37 -1.06
CA VAL A 192 2.82 0.45 -2.22
C VAL A 192 1.96 0.29 -3.48
N SER A 193 1.66 1.39 -4.16
CA SER A 193 0.59 1.40 -5.18
C SER A 193 0.80 0.39 -6.31
N ASP A 194 2.04 0.23 -6.80
CA ASP A 194 2.33 -0.72 -7.89
C ASP A 194 2.07 -2.17 -7.45
N PHE A 195 2.20 -2.50 -6.16
CA PHE A 195 1.98 -3.87 -5.69
C PHE A 195 0.49 -4.24 -5.68
N LEU A 196 -0.39 -3.27 -5.43
CA LEU A 196 -1.84 -3.42 -5.53
C LEU A 196 -2.26 -3.49 -7.01
N ASP A 197 -1.72 -2.60 -7.85
CA ASP A 197 -1.98 -2.59 -9.31
C ASP A 197 -1.54 -3.88 -10.01
N GLU A 198 -0.42 -4.45 -9.59
CA GLU A 198 0.10 -5.72 -10.09
C GLU A 198 -0.62 -6.95 -9.48
N GLU A 199 -1.61 -6.75 -8.62
CA GLU A 199 -2.38 -7.78 -7.92
C GLU A 199 -1.48 -8.81 -7.21
N ARG A 200 -0.40 -8.34 -6.56
CA ARG A 200 0.53 -9.24 -5.89
C ARG A 200 -0.18 -10.00 -4.76
N PRO A 201 -0.05 -11.33 -4.69
CA PRO A 201 -0.85 -12.15 -3.77
C PRO A 201 -0.53 -11.91 -2.30
N GLU A 202 0.64 -11.35 -1.96
CA GLU A 202 1.04 -11.05 -0.57
C GLU A 202 0.49 -9.69 -0.08
N TYR A 203 -0.09 -8.88 -0.96
CA TYR A 203 -0.50 -7.52 -0.68
C TYR A 203 -2.02 -7.36 -0.80
N LEU A 204 -2.52 -6.22 -0.32
CA LEU A 204 -3.90 -5.80 -0.50
C LEU A 204 -4.28 -5.79 -1.99
N THR A 205 -5.57 -5.90 -2.26
CA THR A 205 -6.16 -5.51 -3.55
C THR A 205 -6.89 -4.18 -3.38
N TRP A 206 -7.19 -3.49 -4.49
CA TRP A 206 -8.02 -2.28 -4.41
C TRP A 206 -9.41 -2.55 -3.84
N ASP A 207 -9.99 -3.73 -4.08
CA ASP A 207 -11.27 -4.14 -3.47
C ASP A 207 -11.20 -4.20 -1.95
N MET A 208 -10.13 -4.80 -1.42
CA MET A 208 -9.85 -4.82 0.03
C MET A 208 -9.68 -3.39 0.56
N ALA A 209 -8.92 -2.55 -0.13
CA ALA A 209 -8.69 -1.16 0.26
C ALA A 209 -9.98 -0.33 0.27
N ARG A 210 -10.89 -0.53 -0.71
CA ARG A 210 -12.20 0.16 -0.73
C ARG A 210 -13.09 -0.27 0.43
N GLU A 211 -13.09 -1.55 0.79
CA GLU A 211 -13.84 -2.01 1.96
C GLU A 211 -13.30 -1.42 3.26
N MET A 212 -11.97 -1.42 3.43
CA MET A 212 -11.30 -0.81 4.59
C MET A 212 -11.62 0.69 4.68
N LEU A 213 -11.57 1.42 3.57
CA LEU A 213 -11.92 2.83 3.50
C LEU A 213 -13.39 3.07 3.89
N ALA A 214 -14.32 2.26 3.38
CA ALA A 214 -15.74 2.35 3.70
C ALA A 214 -16.03 2.10 5.19
N ALA A 215 -15.17 1.34 5.87
CA ALA A 215 -15.23 1.08 7.30
C ALA A 215 -14.48 2.11 8.17
N GLY A 216 -13.98 3.20 7.58
CA GLY A 216 -13.35 4.30 8.32
C GLY A 216 -11.84 4.18 8.51
N MET A 217 -11.17 3.29 7.78
CA MET A 217 -9.70 3.25 7.71
C MET A 217 -9.19 4.29 6.69
N SER A 218 -7.97 4.78 6.87
CA SER A 218 -7.29 5.62 5.86
C SER A 218 -6.34 4.78 5.02
N ILE A 219 -6.34 4.99 3.70
CA ILE A 219 -5.37 4.39 2.77
C ILE A 219 -4.47 5.50 2.24
N GLU A 220 -3.18 5.41 2.53
CA GLU A 220 -2.18 6.45 2.31
C GLU A 220 -0.97 5.92 1.52
N SER A 221 -0.04 6.79 1.14
CA SER A 221 1.04 6.44 0.20
C SER A 221 2.24 5.80 0.89
N HIS A 222 2.73 4.69 0.37
CA HIS A 222 4.07 4.17 0.63
C HIS A 222 4.99 4.27 -0.61
N GLY A 223 4.72 5.28 -1.45
CA GLY A 223 5.32 5.40 -2.77
C GLY A 223 4.75 4.37 -3.75
N ARG A 224 5.45 4.19 -4.88
CA ARG A 224 5.02 3.32 -5.97
C ARG A 224 5.51 1.90 -5.83
N ASN A 225 6.81 1.74 -5.55
CA ASN A 225 7.49 0.44 -5.68
C ASN A 225 8.42 0.08 -4.51
N HIS A 226 8.32 0.80 -3.39
CA HIS A 226 9.05 0.53 -2.15
C HIS A 226 10.59 0.65 -2.24
N PHE A 227 11.12 1.34 -3.25
CA PHE A 227 12.54 1.69 -3.26
C PHE A 227 12.82 2.94 -2.43
N SER A 228 14.04 3.00 -1.88
CA SER A 228 14.56 4.14 -1.12
C SER A 228 14.40 5.45 -1.89
N LEU A 229 13.94 6.48 -1.18
CA LEU A 229 13.73 7.83 -1.71
C LEU A 229 14.93 8.75 -1.47
N GLU A 230 15.81 8.40 -0.53
CA GLU A 230 17.01 9.17 -0.21
C GLU A 230 17.98 9.22 -1.41
N LYS A 231 18.58 10.40 -1.65
CA LYS A 231 19.59 10.64 -2.69
C LYS A 231 19.10 10.33 -4.12
N LYS A 232 17.79 10.41 -4.35
CA LYS A 232 17.19 10.29 -5.68
C LYS A 232 17.05 11.65 -6.35
N ASP A 233 17.05 11.64 -7.68
CA ASP A 233 16.76 12.84 -8.47
C ASP A 233 15.28 13.23 -8.38
N THR A 234 14.99 14.49 -8.74
CA THR A 234 13.65 15.05 -8.65
C THR A 234 12.65 14.35 -9.55
N ASP A 235 13.04 13.91 -10.74
CA ASP A 235 12.12 13.24 -11.68
C ASP A 235 11.63 11.91 -11.11
N TYR A 236 12.55 11.14 -10.51
CA TYR A 236 12.21 9.92 -9.80
C TYR A 236 11.29 10.18 -8.60
N LEU A 237 11.58 11.20 -7.80
CA LEU A 237 10.76 11.55 -6.64
C LEU A 237 9.37 12.04 -7.03
N VAL A 238 9.25 12.79 -8.13
CA VAL A 238 7.95 13.23 -8.67
C VAL A 238 7.16 12.03 -9.16
N TRP A 239 7.83 11.09 -9.86
CA TRP A 239 7.21 9.83 -10.29
C TRP A 239 6.71 9.02 -9.08
N GLN A 240 7.49 8.89 -8.02
CA GLN A 240 7.08 8.24 -6.77
C GLN A 240 5.88 8.94 -6.11
N ALA A 241 5.97 10.26 -5.93
CA ALA A 241 4.99 11.04 -5.17
C ALA A 241 3.65 11.16 -5.89
N LEU A 242 3.66 11.65 -7.14
CA LEU A 242 2.44 11.85 -7.93
C LEU A 242 1.86 10.52 -8.39
N GLY A 243 2.68 9.58 -8.84
CA GLY A 243 2.16 8.34 -9.38
C GLY A 243 1.46 7.50 -8.31
N SER A 244 1.97 7.44 -7.08
CA SER A 244 1.27 6.73 -5.99
C SER A 244 -0.01 7.48 -5.58
N LEU A 245 0.09 8.81 -5.49
CA LEU A 245 -1.03 9.67 -5.12
C LEU A 245 -2.20 9.55 -6.11
N GLU A 246 -1.91 9.65 -7.41
CA GLU A 246 -2.91 9.62 -8.48
C GLU A 246 -3.53 8.24 -8.62
N THR A 247 -2.73 7.17 -8.47
CA THR A 247 -3.26 5.80 -8.44
C THR A 247 -4.26 5.61 -7.29
N ILE A 248 -3.88 5.98 -6.06
CA ILE A 248 -4.77 5.84 -4.89
C ILE A 248 -6.03 6.70 -5.06
N GLU A 249 -5.89 7.95 -5.54
CA GLU A 249 -7.02 8.84 -5.79
C GLU A 249 -7.98 8.28 -6.85
N PHE A 250 -7.45 7.72 -7.93
CA PHE A 250 -8.24 7.10 -8.99
C PHE A 250 -9.02 5.89 -8.48
N GLU A 251 -8.36 5.00 -7.74
CA GLU A 251 -8.95 3.73 -7.29
C GLU A 251 -9.96 3.89 -6.16
N LEU A 252 -9.73 4.87 -5.26
CA LEU A 252 -10.50 5.03 -4.03
C LEU A 252 -11.39 6.29 -4.02
N GLY A 253 -11.25 7.18 -5.02
CA GLY A 253 -11.94 8.47 -5.05
C GLY A 253 -11.50 9.43 -3.93
N THR A 254 -10.44 9.09 -3.19
CA THR A 254 -9.89 9.88 -2.08
C THR A 254 -8.41 10.09 -2.29
N ARG A 255 -7.98 11.35 -2.26
CA ARG A 255 -6.57 11.71 -2.44
C ARG A 255 -5.78 11.44 -1.15
N PRO A 256 -4.72 10.60 -1.16
CA PRO A 256 -3.87 10.41 0.00
C PRO A 256 -3.11 11.71 0.32
N ARG A 257 -2.91 11.97 1.61
CA ARG A 257 -2.25 13.16 2.14
C ARG A 257 -0.99 12.86 2.93
N PHE A 258 -0.72 11.60 3.22
CA PHE A 258 0.42 11.20 4.02
C PHE A 258 1.29 10.21 3.26
N VAL A 259 2.59 10.30 3.50
CA VAL A 259 3.58 9.34 3.01
C VAL A 259 4.26 8.64 4.19
N SER A 260 4.42 7.34 4.11
CA SER A 260 5.43 6.62 4.90
C SER A 260 6.65 6.43 4.00
N TYR A 261 7.84 6.80 4.45
CA TYR A 261 9.04 6.69 3.61
C TYR A 261 9.57 5.25 3.63
N PRO A 262 9.75 4.58 2.47
CA PRO A 262 10.29 3.23 2.41
C PRO A 262 11.61 3.10 3.18
N ALA A 263 11.71 2.09 4.06
CA ALA A 263 12.82 1.90 5.00
C ALA A 263 13.11 3.06 5.99
N GLY A 264 12.32 4.15 5.96
CA GLY A 264 12.63 5.40 6.64
C GLY A 264 13.66 6.25 5.91
N ASP A 265 13.95 5.96 4.64
CA ASP A 265 14.96 6.65 3.85
C ASP A 265 14.35 7.89 3.15
N TYR A 266 14.74 9.07 3.60
CA TYR A 266 14.32 10.35 3.01
C TYR A 266 15.41 11.41 3.18
N ASP A 267 15.32 12.48 2.39
CA ASP A 267 16.14 13.67 2.52
C ASP A 267 15.32 14.95 2.26
N GLN A 268 15.98 16.12 2.31
CA GLN A 268 15.30 17.39 2.11
C GLN A 268 14.69 17.52 0.70
N ASN A 269 15.30 16.89 -0.31
CA ASN A 269 14.76 16.89 -1.67
C ASN A 269 13.47 16.06 -1.72
N THR A 270 13.48 14.90 -1.06
CA THR A 270 12.29 14.04 -0.88
C THR A 270 11.14 14.82 -0.25
N ILE A 271 11.39 15.46 0.90
CA ILE A 271 10.39 16.27 1.59
C ILE A 271 9.85 17.38 0.69
N ALA A 272 10.73 18.12 0.01
CA ALA A 272 10.34 19.23 -0.86
C ALA A 272 9.42 18.76 -2.00
N VAL A 273 9.77 17.64 -2.65
CA VAL A 273 8.97 17.07 -3.74
C VAL A 273 7.61 16.58 -3.23
N PHE A 274 7.55 15.79 -2.16
CA PHE A 274 6.28 15.28 -1.61
C PHE A 274 5.39 16.43 -1.12
N HIS A 275 5.96 17.44 -0.45
CA HIS A 275 5.20 18.63 -0.09
C HIS A 275 4.64 19.36 -1.33
N SER A 276 5.45 19.54 -2.37
CA SER A 276 5.00 20.18 -3.62
C SER A 276 3.91 19.39 -4.36
N ALA A 277 3.89 18.06 -4.21
CA ALA A 277 2.89 17.18 -4.78
C ALA A 277 1.52 17.24 -4.06
N GLY A 278 1.44 17.92 -2.92
CA GLY A 278 0.20 18.14 -2.17
C GLY A 278 -0.04 17.18 -1.00
N TYR A 279 1.01 16.48 -0.55
CA TYR A 279 1.01 15.79 0.74
C TYR A 279 1.00 16.81 1.88
N TRP A 280 0.44 16.44 3.02
CA TRP A 280 0.34 17.27 4.22
C TRP A 280 1.40 16.92 5.27
N GLY A 281 1.92 15.69 5.21
CA GLY A 281 2.95 15.22 6.11
C GLY A 281 3.51 13.87 5.72
N GLY A 282 4.46 13.41 6.53
CA GLY A 282 5.21 12.19 6.31
C GLY A 282 5.60 11.56 7.64
N VAL A 283 5.52 10.24 7.72
CA VAL A 283 5.93 9.47 8.90
C VAL A 283 7.27 8.79 8.66
N THR A 284 8.10 8.74 9.70
CA THR A 284 9.48 8.24 9.64
C THR A 284 9.64 6.95 10.45
N THR A 285 10.85 6.41 10.50
CA THR A 285 11.20 5.30 11.42
C THR A 285 11.92 5.78 12.68
N VAL A 286 12.04 7.09 12.88
CA VAL A 286 12.63 7.71 14.08
C VAL A 286 11.73 7.41 15.27
N GLN A 287 12.32 6.81 16.31
CA GLN A 287 11.60 6.47 17.53
C GLN A 287 11.24 7.71 18.31
N GLY A 288 9.96 7.90 18.60
CA GLY A 288 9.50 9.02 19.40
C GLY A 288 8.00 9.23 19.34
N MET A 289 7.58 10.36 19.91
CA MET A 289 6.17 10.77 19.94
C MET A 289 5.99 12.29 20.00
N ALA A 290 7.06 13.06 19.86
CA ALA A 290 7.03 14.51 19.94
C ALA A 290 6.66 15.08 18.57
N GLN A 291 5.36 15.13 18.28
CA GLN A 291 4.86 15.61 16.99
C GLN A 291 4.82 17.14 16.97
N ARG A 292 5.32 17.75 15.90
CA ARG A 292 5.49 19.20 15.81
C ARG A 292 4.98 19.76 14.49
N MET A 293 4.38 20.95 14.56
CA MET A 293 3.86 21.65 13.38
C MET A 293 4.96 22.02 12.36
N ASP A 294 6.19 22.30 12.82
CA ASP A 294 7.33 22.64 11.95
C ASP A 294 8.02 21.40 11.33
N HIS A 295 7.63 20.18 11.73
CA HIS A 295 8.18 18.91 11.27
C HIS A 295 7.07 17.93 10.82
N LEU A 296 6.04 18.43 10.13
CA LEU A 296 4.92 17.58 9.65
C LEU A 296 5.35 16.47 8.68
N PHE A 297 6.49 16.64 8.00
CA PHE A 297 7.08 15.64 7.11
C PHE A 297 8.05 14.69 7.81
N GLU A 298 8.20 14.81 9.12
CA GLU A 298 9.14 14.02 9.91
C GLU A 298 8.46 13.50 11.18
N LEU A 299 7.21 13.06 11.08
CA LEU A 299 6.46 12.57 12.22
C LEU A 299 7.14 11.30 12.79
N GLU A 300 7.37 11.31 14.09
CA GLU A 300 8.03 10.23 14.82
C GLU A 300 7.06 9.08 15.07
N ARG A 301 7.57 7.84 15.09
CA ARG A 301 6.76 6.64 15.33
C ARG A 301 7.40 5.71 16.34
N ILE A 302 6.58 4.93 17.04
CA ILE A 302 7.04 3.84 17.90
C ILE A 302 6.95 2.55 17.10
N ARG A 303 8.10 1.89 16.88
CA ARG A 303 8.13 0.58 16.18
C ARG A 303 7.53 -0.49 17.09
N VAL A 304 6.51 -1.17 16.61
CA VAL A 304 6.03 -2.39 17.24
C VAL A 304 6.81 -3.58 16.69
N ARG A 305 7.46 -4.31 17.58
CA ARG A 305 8.25 -5.49 17.24
C ARG A 305 7.46 -6.75 17.55
N ASN A 306 7.88 -7.88 16.99
CA ASN A 306 7.32 -9.19 17.31
C ASN A 306 7.34 -9.51 18.81
N THR A 307 8.36 -9.03 19.51
CA THR A 307 8.54 -9.21 20.95
C THR A 307 7.76 -8.20 21.81
N THR A 308 7.12 -7.19 21.22
CA THR A 308 6.36 -6.18 21.97
C THR A 308 5.07 -6.79 22.51
N SER A 309 5.02 -7.09 23.82
CA SER A 309 3.78 -7.44 24.51
C SER A 309 2.88 -6.21 24.67
N ALA A 310 1.61 -6.40 25.07
CA ALA A 310 0.71 -5.30 25.36
C ALA A 310 1.21 -4.38 26.49
N ASP A 311 1.76 -4.97 27.56
CA ASP A 311 2.39 -4.20 28.64
C ASP A 311 3.61 -3.40 28.16
N GLU A 312 4.45 -4.00 27.31
CA GLU A 312 5.61 -3.30 26.75
C GLU A 312 5.18 -2.19 25.79
N LEU A 313 4.09 -2.37 25.03
CA LEU A 313 3.53 -1.33 24.18
C LEU A 313 3.14 -0.09 25.01
N LEU A 314 2.38 -0.27 26.08
CA LEU A 314 2.00 0.82 27.00
C LEU A 314 3.22 1.45 27.66
N ARG A 315 4.22 0.64 28.03
CA ARG A 315 5.48 1.14 28.56
C ARG A 315 6.20 2.03 27.56
N LEU A 316 6.36 1.61 26.30
CA LEU A 316 6.99 2.41 25.23
C LEU A 316 6.27 3.75 25.03
N MET A 317 4.95 3.77 25.15
CA MET A 317 4.12 4.98 25.07
C MET A 317 4.25 5.89 26.31
N SER A 318 4.86 5.41 27.40
CA SER A 318 5.12 6.21 28.60
C SER A 318 6.55 6.78 28.67
N LEU A 319 7.43 6.41 27.74
CA LEU A 319 8.83 6.83 27.75
C LEU A 319 8.99 8.31 27.37
N ASP A 320 10.01 8.91 27.97
CA ASP A 320 10.60 10.14 27.49
C ASP A 320 11.70 9.74 26.48
N TRP A 321 11.42 9.95 25.20
CA TRP A 321 12.27 9.57 24.07
C TRP A 321 13.36 10.62 23.83
#